data_AF-A0A7G1H364-F1
#
_entry.id   AF-A0A7G1H364-F1
#
_cell.length_a   1.000
_cell.length_b   1.000
_cell.length_c   1.000
_cell.angle_alpha   90.00
_cell.angle_beta   90.00
_cell.angle_gamma   90.00
#
_symmetry.space_group_name_H-M   'P 1'
#
loop_
_entity.id
_entity.type
_entity.pdbx_description
1 polymer ?
#
loop_
_entity_poly.entity_id
_entity_poly.type
_entity_poly.pdbx_seq_one_letter_code
_entity_poly.pdbx_strand_id
1 'polypeptide(L)'
;MTMVIIDLSTFYSSTGTAKLSELGNYIQKARDLAGEGNEIILTGAAPVWLYLKIAHALHGRARKLVYRSPVTGDVIIFDHSPD
;
A
#
# COMPACT_ATOMS: atom_id res chain seq x y z
N MET A 1 -5.21 -11.98 12.67
CA MET A 1 -4.53 -10.82 12.08
C MET A 1 -3.36 -11.35 11.29
N THR A 2 -3.21 -10.96 10.03
CA THR A 2 -2.08 -11.40 9.19
C THR A 2 -1.30 -10.19 8.70
N MET A 3 -0.01 -10.42 8.47
CA MET A 3 0.85 -9.46 7.79
C MET A 3 0.71 -9.68 6.27
N VAL A 4 0.37 -8.63 5.54
CA VAL A 4 0.19 -8.65 4.08
C VAL A 4 1.20 -7.70 3.44
N ILE A 5 2.00 -8.22 2.51
CA ILE A 5 2.95 -7.43 1.72
C ILE A 5 2.33 -7.11 0.37
N ILE A 6 2.26 -5.83 0.03
CA ILE A 6 1.74 -5.33 -1.24
C ILE A 6 2.87 -4.62 -1.98
N ASP A 7 3.32 -5.22 -3.07
CA ASP A 7 4.29 -4.62 -3.99
C ASP A 7 3.55 -3.78 -5.05
N LEU A 8 3.64 -2.45 -4.93
CA LEU A 8 2.97 -1.50 -5.81
C LEU A 8 3.54 -1.49 -7.23
N SER A 9 4.76 -1.97 -7.45
CA SER A 9 5.33 -2.08 -8.81
C SER A 9 4.54 -3.07 -9.68
N THR A 10 3.86 -4.03 -9.05
CA THR A 10 3.01 -5.02 -9.73
C THR A 10 1.66 -4.47 -10.19
N PHE A 11 1.31 -3.24 -9.81
CA PHE A 11 -0.02 -2.68 -10.10
C PHE A 11 -0.14 -2.18 -11.54
N TYR A 12 0.99 -1.87 -12.17
CA TYR A 12 1.06 -1.28 -13.49
C TYR A 12 2.04 -2.04 -14.41
N SER A 13 2.31 -3.32 -14.12
CA SER A 13 3.25 -4.13 -14.90
C SER A 13 2.88 -4.25 -16.37
N SER A 14 1.59 -4.14 -16.72
CA SER A 14 1.13 -4.17 -18.12
C SER A 14 1.59 -2.95 -18.94
N THR A 15 1.81 -1.80 -18.29
CA THR A 15 2.22 -0.55 -18.95
C THR A 15 3.67 -0.18 -18.64
N GLY A 16 4.27 -0.77 -17.61
CA GLY A 16 5.59 -0.38 -17.08
C GLY A 16 5.62 1.00 -16.41
N THR A 17 4.53 1.78 -16.49
CA THR A 17 4.40 3.12 -15.92
C THR A 17 3.02 3.28 -15.28
N ALA A 18 2.98 3.68 -14.01
CA ALA A 18 1.73 3.98 -13.32
C ALA A 18 1.01 5.17 -13.97
N LYS A 19 -0.30 5.03 -14.24
CA LYS A 19 -1.11 6.07 -14.89
C LYS A 19 -2.17 6.61 -13.93
N LEU A 20 -2.32 7.94 -13.86
CA LEU A 20 -3.36 8.57 -13.05
C LEU A 20 -4.78 8.17 -13.48
N SER A 21 -5.00 7.89 -14.77
CA SER A 21 -6.28 7.40 -15.28
C SER A 21 -6.70 6.06 -14.68
N GLU A 22 -5.73 5.26 -14.22
CA GLU A 22 -5.94 3.94 -13.62
C GLU A 22 -6.00 3.99 -12.09
N LEU A 23 -5.98 5.20 -11.49
CA LEU A 23 -5.89 5.36 -10.03
C LEU A 23 -7.01 4.61 -9.28
N GLY A 24 -8.23 4.61 -9.81
CA GLY A 24 -9.35 3.86 -9.23
C GLY A 24 -9.06 2.35 -9.15
N ASN A 25 -8.51 1.78 -10.23
CA ASN A 25 -8.16 0.36 -10.31
C ASN A 25 -7.06 0.00 -9.31
N TYR A 26 -6.05 0.87 -9.17
CA TYR A 26 -4.98 0.67 -8.20
C TYR A 26 -5.50 0.72 -6.76
N ILE A 27 -6.37 1.68 -6.43
CA ILE A 27 -6.99 1.79 -5.10
C ILE A 27 -7.82 0.55 -4.80
N GLN A 28 -8.65 0.10 -5.74
CA GLN A 28 -9.47 -1.09 -5.54
C GLN A 28 -8.61 -2.33 -5.33
N LYS A 29 -7.61 -2.55 -6.17
CA LYS A 29 -6.67 -3.67 -6.03
C LYS A 29 -5.95 -3.67 -4.67
N ALA A 30 -5.48 -2.52 -4.19
CA ALA A 30 -4.84 -2.43 -2.87
C ALA A 30 -5.82 -2.79 -1.74
N ARG A 31 -7.06 -2.30 -1.83
CA ARG A 31 -8.10 -2.58 -0.83
C ARG A 31 -8.45 -4.07 -0.79
N ASP A 32 -8.57 -4.72 -1.94
CA ASP A 32 -8.88 -6.15 -2.05
C ASP A 32 -7.73 -7.01 -1.48
N LEU A 33 -6.48 -6.65 -1.79
CA LEU A 33 -5.31 -7.33 -1.25
C LEU A 33 -5.14 -7.12 0.27
N ALA A 34 -5.43 -5.92 0.77
CA ALA A 34 -5.27 -5.59 2.18
C ALA A 34 -6.26 -6.34 3.09
N GLY A 35 -7.49 -6.55 2.62
CA GLY A 35 -8.58 -7.05 3.47
C GLY A 35 -8.94 -6.06 4.60
N GLU A 36 -9.50 -6.57 5.69
CA GLU A 36 -9.92 -5.77 6.86
C GLU A 36 -9.10 -6.13 8.10
N GLY A 37 -8.60 -5.12 8.82
CA GLY A 37 -7.94 -5.27 10.12
C GLY A 37 -6.52 -5.87 10.07
N ASN A 38 -5.94 -6.06 8.89
CA ASN A 38 -4.60 -6.63 8.72
C ASN A 38 -3.50 -5.58 8.92
N GLU A 39 -2.27 -6.05 9.11
CA GLU A 39 -1.06 -5.23 9.04
C GLU A 39 -0.54 -5.23 7.62
N ILE A 40 -0.38 -4.04 7.04
CA ILE A 40 -0.02 -3.88 5.64
C ILE A 40 1.40 -3.35 5.53
N ILE A 41 2.20 -3.98 4.67
CA ILE A 41 3.50 -3.47 4.25
C ILE A 41 3.40 -3.09 2.78
N LEU A 42 3.52 -1.80 2.48
CA LEU A 42 3.67 -1.30 1.11
C LEU A 42 5.15 -1.28 0.73
N THR A 43 5.46 -1.83 -0.45
CA THR A 43 6.81 -1.88 -1.00
C THR A 43 6.79 -1.73 -2.53
N GLY A 44 7.96 -1.78 -3.15
CA GLY A 44 8.14 -1.74 -4.60
C GLY A 44 8.39 -0.34 -5.15
N ALA A 45 9.00 -0.25 -6.33
CA ALA A 45 9.10 1.03 -7.02
C ALA A 45 7.70 1.49 -7.41
N ALA A 46 7.33 2.71 -7.05
CA ALA A 46 6.10 3.37 -7.47
C ALA A 46 6.22 4.89 -7.24
N PRO A 47 5.50 5.72 -8.00
CA PRO A 47 5.53 7.16 -7.77
C PRO A 47 4.93 7.53 -6.42
N VAL A 48 5.43 8.60 -5.81
CA VAL A 48 5.02 9.07 -4.48
C VAL A 48 3.51 9.28 -4.39
N TRP A 49 2.88 9.83 -5.43
CA TRP A 49 1.43 10.03 -5.44
C TRP A 49 0.62 8.73 -5.32
N LEU A 50 1.14 7.61 -5.82
CA LEU A 50 0.46 6.32 -5.72
C LEU A 50 0.52 5.82 -4.27
N TYR A 51 1.71 5.87 -3.66
CA TYR A 51 1.88 5.58 -2.23
C TYR A 51 0.92 6.40 -1.35
N LEU A 52 0.85 7.72 -1.57
CA LEU A 52 -0.04 8.59 -0.80
C LEU A 52 -1.51 8.21 -0.95
N LYS A 53 -1.96 7.93 -2.18
CA LYS A 53 -3.35 7.54 -2.44
C LYS A 53 -3.69 6.17 -1.85
N ILE A 54 -2.80 5.19 -1.96
CA ILE A 54 -3.02 3.86 -1.37
C ILE A 54 -3.00 3.94 0.16
N ALA A 55 -2.02 4.62 0.77
CA ALA A 55 -1.96 4.77 2.22
C ALA A 55 -3.24 5.43 2.78
N HIS A 56 -3.73 6.49 2.14
CA HIS A 56 -4.99 7.13 2.53
C HIS A 56 -6.19 6.17 2.39
N ALA A 57 -6.29 5.43 1.28
CA ALA A 57 -7.39 4.48 1.05
C ALA A 57 -7.39 3.30 2.03
N LEU A 58 -6.23 2.97 2.62
CA LEU A 58 -6.08 1.88 3.58
C LEU A 58 -6.15 2.35 5.05
N HIS A 59 -6.11 3.65 5.34
CA HIS A 59 -6.06 4.20 6.70
C HIS A 59 -7.19 3.69 7.62
N GLY A 60 -8.41 3.57 7.10
CA GLY A 60 -9.56 3.05 7.83
C GLY A 60 -9.84 1.55 7.66
N ARG A 61 -8.96 0.80 6.96
CA ARG A 61 -9.11 -0.65 6.70
C ARG A 61 -7.99 -1.46 7.33
N ALA A 62 -6.76 -0.97 7.25
CA ALA A 62 -5.61 -1.60 7.88
C ALA A 62 -5.52 -1.21 9.36
N ARG A 63 -5.09 -2.14 10.21
CA ARG A 63 -4.76 -1.82 11.61
C ARG A 63 -3.47 -1.01 11.69
N LYS A 64 -2.49 -1.39 10.87
CA LYS A 64 -1.15 -0.79 10.80
C LYS A 64 -0.70 -0.76 9.36
N LEU A 65 -0.01 0.30 8.95
CA LEU A 65 0.59 0.38 7.63
C LEU A 65 2.04 0.83 7.73
N VAL A 66 2.90 0.06 7.07
CA VAL A 66 4.35 0.26 7.02
C VAL A 66 4.75 0.49 5.58
N TYR A 67 5.61 1.47 5.35
CA TYR A 67 6.38 1.60 4.12
C TYR A 67 7.71 0.87 4.29
N ARG A 68 8.02 -0.05 3.37
CA ARG A 68 9.30 -0.79 3.37
C ARG A 68 10.09 -0.44 2.12
N SER A 69 11.34 -0.03 2.30
CA SER A 69 12.28 0.19 1.21
C SER A 69 13.66 -0.41 1.53
N PRO A 70 14.47 -0.77 0.52
CA PRO A 70 15.82 -1.26 0.74
C PRO A 70 16.76 -0.21 1.36
N VAL A 71 16.40 1.08 1.30
CA VAL A 71 17.23 2.18 1.81
C VAL A 71 16.88 2.53 3.25
N THR A 72 15.60 2.63 3.57
CA THR A 72 15.11 3.09 4.87
C THR A 72 14.73 1.94 5.81
N GLY A 73 14.63 0.71 5.30
CA GLY A 73 13.95 -0.36 6.02
C GLY A 73 12.47 -0.03 6.22
N ASP A 74 11.95 -0.40 7.39
CA ASP A 74 10.54 -0.21 7.76
C ASP A 74 10.30 1.16 8.38
N VAL A 75 9.33 1.88 7.82
CA VAL A 75 8.83 3.14 8.34
C VAL A 75 7.33 2.99 8.58
N ILE A 76 6.92 3.11 9.85
CA ILE A 76 5.50 3.10 10.20
C ILE A 76 4.86 4.38 9.66
N ILE A 77 3.81 4.24 8.85
CA ILE A 77 3.01 5.35 8.36
C ILE A 77 1.87 5.66 9.34
N PHE A 78 1.21 4.61 9.83
CA PHE A 78 0.26 4.70 10.94
C PHE A 78 0.17 3.37 11.68
N ASP A 79 -0.23 3.44 12.94
CA ASP A 79 -0.50 2.28 13.79
C ASP A 79 -1.71 2.59 14.69
N HIS A 80 -2.79 1.83 14.52
CA HIS A 80 -3.99 1.90 15.34
C HIS A 80 -4.09 0.73 16.31
N SER A 81 -2.98 0.04 16.56
CA SER A 81 -2.93 -1.00 17.59
C SER A 81 -3.11 -0.32 18.97
N PRO A 82 -4.03 -0.80 19.82
CA PRO A 82 -4.30 -0.21 21.13
C PRO A 82 -3.26 -0.58 22.20
N ASP A 83 -2.33 -1.48 21.86
CA ASP A 83 -1.29 -2.08 22.69
C ASP A 83 0.10 -1.42 22.51
#